data_AF-A0A959YWE8-F1
#
_entry.id   AF-A0A959YWE8-F1
#
_cell.length_a   1.000
_cell.length_b   1.000
_cell.length_c   1.000
_cell.angle_alpha   90.00
_cell.angle_beta   90.00
_cell.angle_gamma   90.00
#
_symmetry.space_group_name_H-M   'P 1'
#
loop_
_entity.id
_entity.type
_entity.pdbx_description
1 polymer ?
#
loop_
_entity_poly.entity_id
_entity_poly.type
_entity_poly.pdbx_seq_one_letter_code
_entity_poly.pdbx_strand_id
1 'polypeptide(L)'
;GFIGVLDGASIPLARTDAFQFTSTVPFCVPAACGTPLPYSEDFEGGSGDWLQGFEDDIDWTLLSGGTPSGNTGPSGDHTSGGGNYLYVEATNPNFPSKLAELYGPCIDLSGIGSAQLSFWYHMWGADMGTLSLDVFSGGSWTTDVWTLSGDQGNSWQQAVVSLTPYAGGPLRLRFRGTTGANFTSDMAIDDINVTGTSEVQVQVKAWLEGPYDDGSGSMTDELRAGGLLPLSEPYSGLGYAHVGGGGESTTAQVLAVTGANAIVDWVVVELRDANTPANVLATRSGLLQRDGDVVGMDGSSPLTFGVAPGSYHVALRHRNHLGCMSGNAAALDASPTVVDFRLAATATFGTDARKPVGSTRVLWAGNVVFDAQLKYTGSLNDRDPILTVIGGTVPTGSAAGYLSEDVNMDGQARYTGVENDRDIILQNIGGVVPTATRMEQLP
;
A
#
# COMPACT_ATOMS: atom_id res chain seq x y z
N GLY A 1 -29.20 -8.04 52.15
CA GLY A 1 -29.45 -9.42 52.60
C GLY A 1 -29.17 -10.34 51.43
N PHE A 2 -28.28 -11.32 51.59
CA PHE A 2 -27.91 -12.22 50.51
C PHE A 2 -28.99 -13.29 50.30
N ILE A 3 -29.47 -13.43 49.07
CA ILE A 3 -30.24 -14.59 48.62
C ILE A 3 -29.21 -15.65 48.21
N GLY A 4 -29.16 -16.76 48.94
CA GLY A 4 -28.36 -17.93 48.56
C GLY A 4 -29.13 -18.76 47.53
N VAL A 5 -28.51 -19.03 46.38
CA VAL A 5 -29.03 -19.98 45.39
C VAL A 5 -28.43 -21.36 45.70
N LEU A 6 -29.31 -22.34 45.93
CA LEU A 6 -28.95 -23.76 46.04
C LEU A 6 -29.01 -24.39 44.65
N ASP A 7 -28.10 -25.34 44.35
CA ASP A 7 -28.30 -26.22 43.19
C ASP A 7 -29.37 -27.29 43.48
N GLY A 8 -29.77 -28.02 42.43
CA GLY A 8 -30.79 -29.07 42.48
C GLY A 8 -30.50 -30.27 43.42
N ALA A 9 -29.39 -30.26 44.15
CA ALA A 9 -29.03 -31.29 45.15
C ALA A 9 -28.89 -30.74 46.58
N SER A 10 -29.17 -29.45 46.84
CA SER A 10 -29.23 -28.86 48.20
C SER A 10 -27.94 -28.97 49.03
N ILE A 11 -26.76 -28.80 48.41
CA ILE A 11 -25.46 -28.76 49.10
C ILE A 11 -24.91 -27.32 49.09
N PRO A 12 -24.36 -26.77 50.20
CA PRO A 12 -23.71 -25.45 50.18
C PRO A 12 -22.36 -25.53 49.45
N LEU A 13 -22.20 -24.76 48.37
CA LEU A 13 -20.93 -24.65 47.64
C LEU A 13 -19.87 -23.92 48.51
N ALA A 14 -18.72 -24.57 48.69
CA ALA A 14 -17.56 -23.98 49.35
C ALA A 14 -16.88 -22.95 48.45
N ARG A 15 -16.35 -21.91 49.08
CA ARG A 15 -15.71 -20.73 48.48
C ARG A 15 -14.37 -21.08 47.80
N THR A 16 -14.37 -21.69 46.62
CA THR A 16 -13.15 -21.81 45.79
C THR A 16 -13.35 -21.83 44.28
N ASP A 17 -14.58 -21.85 43.75
CA ASP A 17 -14.76 -21.79 42.28
C ASP A 17 -15.00 -20.35 41.83
N ALA A 18 -14.02 -19.83 41.09
CA ALA A 18 -14.12 -18.55 40.42
C ALA A 18 -15.37 -18.53 39.53
N PHE A 19 -16.30 -17.62 39.83
CA PHE A 19 -17.33 -17.22 38.88
C PHE A 19 -16.62 -16.61 37.67
N GLN A 20 -16.39 -17.39 36.62
CA GLN A 20 -16.08 -16.83 35.31
C GLN A 20 -17.35 -16.15 34.81
N PHE A 21 -17.41 -14.84 34.95
CA PHE A 21 -18.24 -14.01 34.07
C PHE A 21 -17.69 -14.19 32.66
N THR A 22 -18.23 -15.14 31.89
CA THR A 22 -17.94 -15.23 30.45
C THR A 22 -18.82 -14.23 29.71
N SER A 23 -18.46 -12.96 29.82
CA SER A 23 -18.73 -11.96 28.77
C SER A 23 -17.45 -11.16 28.57
N THR A 24 -16.36 -11.87 28.31
CA THR A 24 -15.12 -11.24 27.86
C THR A 24 -15.36 -10.74 26.44
N VAL A 25 -15.15 -9.44 26.22
CA VAL A 25 -14.98 -8.85 24.90
C VAL A 25 -14.08 -9.80 24.08
N PRO A 26 -14.55 -10.42 22.96
CA PRO A 26 -13.86 -11.54 22.33
C PRO A 26 -12.43 -11.18 21.95
N PHE A 27 -11.44 -12.06 22.02
CA PHE A 27 -10.08 -11.68 21.58
C PHE A 27 -10.06 -11.28 20.10
N CYS A 28 -9.38 -10.18 19.75
CA CYS A 28 -9.21 -9.79 18.36
C CYS A 28 -7.95 -10.45 17.78
N VAL A 29 -8.12 -11.67 17.31
CA VAL A 29 -7.06 -12.51 16.71
C VAL A 29 -7.56 -13.03 15.35
N PRO A 30 -6.66 -13.41 14.42
CA PRO A 30 -7.07 -13.75 13.05
C PRO A 30 -8.14 -14.85 12.99
N ALA A 31 -8.02 -15.88 13.84
CA ALA A 31 -8.96 -17.00 13.89
C ALA A 31 -10.38 -16.65 14.43
N ALA A 32 -10.54 -15.47 15.05
CA ALA A 32 -11.80 -14.99 15.61
C ALA A 32 -12.30 -13.70 14.93
N CYS A 33 -11.57 -13.22 13.93
CA CYS A 33 -11.88 -12.01 13.18
C CYS A 33 -12.67 -12.38 11.92
N GLY A 34 -13.86 -11.80 11.74
CA GLY A 34 -14.77 -12.21 10.67
C GLY A 34 -15.48 -11.07 9.95
N THR A 35 -15.21 -9.81 10.31
CA THR A 35 -15.90 -8.66 9.73
C THR A 35 -15.21 -8.25 8.43
N PRO A 36 -15.84 -8.46 7.26
CA PRO A 36 -15.25 -8.05 5.98
C PRO A 36 -15.34 -6.54 5.79
N LEU A 37 -14.53 -6.03 4.86
CA LEU A 37 -14.65 -4.65 4.37
C LEU A 37 -15.43 -4.61 3.04
N PRO A 38 -16.18 -3.52 2.76
CA PRO A 38 -16.46 -2.41 3.67
C PRO A 38 -17.39 -2.83 4.81
N TYR A 39 -17.16 -2.25 5.99
CA TYR A 39 -18.04 -2.38 7.16
C TYR A 39 -18.80 -1.07 7.38
N SER A 40 -20.08 -1.16 7.70
CA SER A 40 -20.95 -0.03 7.98
C SER A 40 -21.91 -0.34 9.13
N GLU A 41 -22.09 0.60 10.04
CA GLU A 41 -23.09 0.56 11.11
C GLU A 41 -23.76 1.94 11.21
N ASP A 42 -25.08 1.97 11.05
CA ASP A 42 -25.94 3.16 11.12
C ASP A 42 -26.91 3.12 12.33
N PHE A 43 -26.82 2.07 13.16
CA PHE A 43 -27.61 1.86 14.36
C PHE A 43 -29.13 1.71 14.17
N GLU A 44 -29.64 1.65 12.94
CA GLU A 44 -31.06 1.45 12.64
C GLU A 44 -31.56 0.07 13.10
N GLY A 45 -30.64 -0.91 13.10
CA GLY A 45 -30.87 -2.27 13.60
C GLY A 45 -30.63 -2.46 15.11
N GLY A 46 -30.28 -1.39 15.83
CA GLY A 46 -29.75 -1.45 17.21
C GLY A 46 -28.23 -1.31 17.25
N SER A 47 -27.57 -1.73 18.33
CA SER A 47 -26.11 -1.55 18.48
C SER A 47 -25.24 -2.48 17.60
N GLY A 48 -25.85 -3.36 16.80
CA GLY A 48 -25.14 -4.32 15.95
C GLY A 48 -24.10 -5.14 16.71
N ASP A 49 -22.89 -5.20 16.14
CA ASP A 49 -21.72 -5.88 16.73
C ASP A 49 -20.96 -5.02 17.76
N TRP A 50 -21.44 -3.81 18.06
CA TRP A 50 -20.84 -2.94 19.08
C TRP A 50 -21.26 -3.38 20.48
N LEU A 51 -20.28 -3.50 21.37
CA LEU A 51 -20.42 -3.99 22.73
C LEU A 51 -20.06 -2.91 23.75
N GLN A 52 -20.85 -2.80 24.81
CA GLN A 52 -20.53 -1.91 25.93
C GLN A 52 -19.28 -2.38 26.69
N GLY A 53 -18.61 -1.44 27.33
CA GLY A 53 -17.63 -1.72 28.37
C GLY A 53 -18.25 -2.36 29.60
N PHE A 54 -17.38 -2.95 30.42
CA PHE A 54 -17.75 -3.50 31.72
C PHE A 54 -16.90 -2.92 32.86
N GLU A 55 -15.84 -2.19 32.53
CA GLU A 55 -14.90 -1.58 33.47
C GLU A 55 -15.02 -0.04 33.52
N ASP A 56 -16.02 0.51 32.82
CA ASP A 56 -16.33 1.93 32.70
C ASP A 56 -17.36 2.39 33.74
N ASP A 57 -17.70 3.69 33.73
CA ASP A 57 -18.61 4.30 34.71
C ASP A 57 -20.08 4.27 34.26
N ILE A 58 -20.33 4.44 32.95
CA ILE A 58 -21.63 4.62 32.32
C ILE A 58 -21.63 4.02 30.91
N ASP A 59 -22.81 3.76 30.33
CA ASP A 59 -22.95 3.12 29.01
C ASP A 59 -23.31 4.11 27.89
N TRP A 60 -22.98 3.74 26.65
CA TRP A 60 -23.58 4.36 25.47
C TRP A 60 -25.04 3.90 25.32
N THR A 61 -25.94 4.83 24.99
CA THR A 61 -27.37 4.56 24.90
C THR A 61 -27.85 4.74 23.46
N LEU A 62 -28.66 3.80 22.97
CA LEU A 62 -29.35 3.93 21.68
C LEU A 62 -30.52 4.90 21.83
N LEU A 63 -30.57 5.92 20.97
CA LEU A 63 -31.61 6.95 21.01
C LEU A 63 -32.09 7.30 19.61
N SER A 64 -33.37 7.65 19.52
CA SER A 64 -33.97 8.31 18.38
C SER A 64 -34.59 9.65 18.83
N GLY A 65 -34.51 10.67 17.96
CA GLY A 65 -34.90 12.03 18.29
C GLY A 65 -33.84 12.79 19.10
N GLY A 66 -34.24 13.86 19.78
CA GLY A 66 -33.30 14.73 20.49
C GLY A 66 -32.84 14.19 21.84
N THR A 67 -31.62 14.54 22.26
CA THR A 67 -31.16 14.27 23.63
C THR A 67 -32.10 14.89 24.68
N PRO A 68 -32.32 14.24 25.83
CA PRO A 68 -33.24 14.75 26.86
C PRO A 68 -32.82 16.06 27.51
N SER A 69 -31.52 16.38 27.52
CA SER A 69 -30.98 17.54 28.23
C SER A 69 -30.96 18.80 27.35
N GLY A 70 -31.13 19.97 27.99
CA GLY A 70 -31.23 21.25 27.28
C GLY A 70 -29.87 21.84 26.96
N ASN A 71 -29.74 22.49 25.81
CA ASN A 71 -28.45 23.00 25.27
C ASN A 71 -27.41 21.91 25.02
N THR A 72 -27.88 20.71 24.71
CA THR A 72 -27.10 19.61 24.15
C THR A 72 -27.78 19.09 22.90
N GLY A 73 -27.13 18.15 22.22
CA GLY A 73 -27.71 17.51 21.06
C GLY A 73 -27.18 16.10 20.89
N PRO A 74 -27.58 15.44 19.79
CA PRO A 74 -28.24 16.01 18.61
C PRO A 74 -29.77 16.14 18.76
N SER A 75 -30.45 16.69 17.75
CA SER A 75 -31.93 16.71 17.67
C SER A 75 -32.54 15.45 17.02
N GLY A 76 -31.69 14.56 16.51
CA GLY A 76 -31.99 13.33 15.76
C GLY A 76 -30.70 12.70 15.23
N ASP A 77 -30.79 11.51 14.65
CA ASP A 77 -29.67 10.83 13.96
C ASP A 77 -29.10 11.69 12.83
N HIS A 78 -27.92 11.31 12.36
CA HIS A 78 -27.25 11.98 11.26
C HIS A 78 -27.94 11.71 9.91
N THR A 79 -28.36 10.47 9.66
CA THR A 79 -28.78 10.01 8.33
C THR A 79 -30.10 10.63 7.86
N SER A 80 -31.11 10.65 8.72
CA SER A 80 -32.50 10.98 8.39
C SER A 80 -33.13 12.05 9.29
N GLY A 81 -32.58 12.25 10.49
CA GLY A 81 -33.14 13.09 11.55
C GLY A 81 -34.28 12.44 12.35
N GLY A 82 -34.70 11.20 12.01
CA GLY A 82 -35.69 10.41 12.74
C GLY A 82 -35.32 8.94 13.00
N GLY A 83 -34.11 8.53 12.64
CA GLY A 83 -33.48 7.24 12.91
C GLY A 83 -32.83 7.15 14.29
N ASN A 84 -31.89 6.23 14.45
CA ASN A 84 -31.19 5.92 15.67
C ASN A 84 -29.72 6.38 15.63
N TYR A 85 -29.14 6.61 16.80
CA TYR A 85 -27.71 6.85 17.00
C TYR A 85 -27.32 6.39 18.42
N LEU A 86 -26.02 6.31 18.69
CA LEU A 86 -25.53 6.07 20.06
C LEU A 86 -25.10 7.39 20.71
N TYR A 87 -25.45 7.58 21.98
CA TYR A 87 -25.05 8.75 22.74
C TYR A 87 -24.72 8.45 24.20
N VAL A 88 -23.94 9.34 24.82
CA VAL A 88 -23.68 9.34 26.26
C VAL A 88 -24.53 10.44 26.89
N GLU A 89 -25.34 10.07 27.88
CA GLU A 89 -26.16 11.00 28.67
C GLU A 89 -25.36 11.53 29.86
N ALA A 90 -25.20 12.86 29.96
CA ALA A 90 -24.40 13.51 30.98
C ALA A 90 -25.22 14.06 32.15
N THR A 91 -26.54 13.82 32.27
CA THR A 91 -27.33 14.26 33.43
C THR A 91 -27.01 13.47 34.70
N ASN A 92 -27.24 14.07 35.88
CA ASN A 92 -26.92 13.47 37.19
C ASN A 92 -27.55 12.06 37.31
N PRO A 93 -26.77 11.01 37.63
CA PRO A 93 -25.43 11.05 38.24
C PRO A 93 -24.25 10.89 37.26
N ASN A 94 -24.46 11.02 35.95
CA ASN A 94 -23.48 10.68 34.90
C ASN A 94 -22.40 11.74 34.64
N PHE A 95 -22.16 12.62 35.61
CA PHE A 95 -21.10 13.63 35.60
C PHE A 95 -20.61 13.89 37.03
N PRO A 96 -19.39 14.42 37.22
CA PRO A 96 -18.38 14.72 36.21
C PRO A 96 -17.45 13.55 35.87
N SER A 97 -16.75 13.64 34.72
CA SER A 97 -15.64 12.75 34.33
C SER A 97 -16.00 11.27 34.31
N LYS A 98 -17.23 10.95 33.88
CA LYS A 98 -17.68 9.56 33.72
C LYS A 98 -17.25 9.00 32.39
N LEU A 99 -16.59 7.86 32.41
CA LEU A 99 -16.16 7.14 31.22
C LEU A 99 -17.26 6.21 30.70
N ALA A 100 -17.50 6.22 29.40
CA ALA A 100 -18.26 5.24 28.64
C ALA A 100 -17.38 4.61 27.56
N GLU A 101 -17.32 3.29 27.48
CA GLU A 101 -16.55 2.56 26.49
C GLU A 101 -17.47 1.77 25.54
N LEU A 102 -17.23 1.88 24.24
CA LEU A 102 -17.92 1.09 23.22
C LEU A 102 -16.91 0.40 22.34
N TYR A 103 -16.93 -0.93 22.34
CA TYR A 103 -16.04 -1.78 21.58
C TYR A 103 -16.68 -2.17 20.27
N GLY A 104 -16.01 -1.88 19.16
CA GLY A 104 -16.45 -2.31 17.83
C GLY A 104 -16.16 -3.78 17.56
N PRO A 105 -16.60 -4.30 16.40
CA PRO A 105 -16.26 -5.64 15.98
C PRO A 105 -14.75 -5.81 15.75
N CYS A 106 -14.32 -7.06 15.65
CA CYS A 106 -12.98 -7.38 15.16
C CYS A 106 -12.98 -7.31 13.62
N ILE A 107 -12.13 -6.47 13.06
CA ILE A 107 -11.99 -6.23 11.60
C ILE A 107 -10.67 -6.82 11.13
N ASP A 108 -10.69 -7.61 10.06
CA ASP A 108 -9.48 -8.22 9.52
C ASP A 108 -8.91 -7.37 8.38
N LEU A 109 -7.77 -6.74 8.62
CA LEU A 109 -7.03 -6.00 7.59
C LEU A 109 -5.95 -6.86 6.92
N SER A 110 -6.00 -8.19 7.06
CA SER A 110 -5.12 -9.09 6.31
C SER A 110 -5.29 -8.87 4.81
N GLY A 111 -4.19 -8.53 4.12
CA GLY A 111 -4.20 -8.21 2.70
C GLY A 111 -4.91 -6.89 2.34
N ILE A 112 -5.14 -6.01 3.30
CA ILE A 112 -5.59 -4.63 3.09
C ILE A 112 -4.40 -3.71 3.28
N GLY A 113 -3.96 -3.03 2.21
CA GLY A 113 -2.77 -2.17 2.23
C GLY A 113 -3.04 -0.72 2.62
N SER A 114 -4.29 -0.28 2.52
CA SER A 114 -4.73 1.00 3.05
C SER A 114 -6.13 0.87 3.61
N ALA A 115 -6.39 1.49 4.76
CA ALA A 115 -7.68 1.44 5.42
C ALA A 115 -7.99 2.76 6.13
N GLN A 116 -9.27 3.10 6.22
CA GLN A 116 -9.76 4.25 6.98
C GLN A 116 -11.04 3.92 7.73
N LEU A 117 -11.21 4.60 8.86
CA LEU A 117 -12.49 4.75 9.54
C LEU A 117 -13.05 6.13 9.20
N SER A 118 -14.37 6.21 8.99
CA SER A 118 -15.12 7.45 9.12
C SER A 118 -16.33 7.25 10.03
N PHE A 119 -16.67 8.25 10.81
CA PHE A 119 -17.88 8.25 11.63
C PHE A 119 -18.36 9.69 11.82
N TRP A 120 -19.63 9.85 12.14
CA TRP A 120 -20.22 11.13 12.51
C TRP A 120 -20.27 11.28 14.02
N TYR A 121 -20.05 12.49 14.50
CA TYR A 121 -20.13 12.83 15.92
C TYR A 121 -20.90 14.13 16.14
N HIS A 122 -21.50 14.26 17.31
CA HIS A 122 -22.13 15.50 17.79
C HIS A 122 -21.65 15.77 19.21
N MET A 123 -21.11 16.97 19.44
CA MET A 123 -20.55 17.39 20.73
C MET A 123 -20.91 18.87 20.93
N TRP A 124 -22.10 19.14 21.47
CA TRP A 124 -22.58 20.50 21.74
C TRP A 124 -22.92 20.70 23.22
N GLY A 125 -22.30 21.70 23.85
CA GLY A 125 -22.59 22.06 25.24
C GLY A 125 -21.45 22.78 25.95
N ALA A 126 -21.77 23.59 26.95
CA ALA A 126 -20.81 24.51 27.58
C ALA A 126 -19.73 23.80 28.39
N ASP A 127 -20.06 22.66 29.01
CA ASP A 127 -19.14 21.83 29.78
C ASP A 127 -18.95 20.47 29.09
N MET A 128 -18.73 20.52 27.78
CA MET A 128 -18.50 19.34 26.95
C MET A 128 -17.23 18.58 27.36
N GLY A 129 -17.36 17.26 27.35
CA GLY A 129 -16.33 16.32 27.71
C GLY A 129 -15.34 16.04 26.57
N THR A 130 -14.85 14.81 26.52
CA THR A 130 -13.90 14.33 25.51
C THR A 130 -14.41 13.06 24.84
N LEU A 131 -14.36 13.03 23.52
CA LEU A 131 -14.58 11.82 22.72
C LEU A 131 -13.24 11.36 22.15
N SER A 132 -12.87 10.12 22.42
CA SER A 132 -11.64 9.49 21.91
C SER A 132 -11.95 8.21 21.15
N LEU A 133 -11.08 7.91 20.18
CA LEU A 133 -11.02 6.64 19.48
C LEU A 133 -9.67 5.97 19.77
N ASP A 134 -9.72 4.69 20.10
CA ASP A 134 -8.55 3.84 20.26
C ASP A 134 -8.57 2.68 19.25
N VAL A 135 -7.39 2.12 18.99
CA VAL A 135 -7.23 0.93 18.14
C VAL A 135 -6.50 -0.15 18.94
N PHE A 136 -7.07 -1.35 18.99
CA PHE A 136 -6.38 -2.56 19.44
C PHE A 136 -5.81 -3.30 18.23
N SER A 137 -4.50 -3.49 18.19
CA SER A 137 -3.81 -4.26 17.16
C SER A 137 -2.55 -4.89 17.73
N GLY A 138 -2.12 -6.04 17.20
CA GLY A 138 -0.91 -6.73 17.66
C GLY A 138 -0.92 -7.11 19.16
N GLY A 139 -2.11 -7.24 19.76
CA GLY A 139 -2.26 -7.56 21.19
C GLY A 139 -2.19 -6.36 22.13
N SER A 140 -2.11 -5.12 21.63
CA SER A 140 -2.02 -3.91 22.46
C SER A 140 -2.99 -2.82 22.01
N TRP A 141 -3.40 -1.97 22.95
CA TRP A 141 -4.17 -0.75 22.65
C TRP A 141 -3.23 0.40 22.32
N THR A 142 -3.52 1.10 21.22
CA THR A 142 -3.05 2.45 20.96
C THR A 142 -4.21 3.41 21.27
N THR A 143 -4.03 4.25 22.29
CA THR A 143 -5.06 5.19 22.73
C THR A 143 -5.01 6.50 21.97
N ASP A 144 -6.15 7.18 21.88
CA ASP A 144 -6.28 8.53 21.33
C ASP A 144 -5.70 8.64 19.90
N VAL A 145 -5.96 7.63 19.07
CA VAL A 145 -5.64 7.68 17.63
C VAL A 145 -6.42 8.80 16.94
N TRP A 146 -7.54 9.19 17.56
CA TRP A 146 -8.26 10.42 17.32
C TRP A 146 -8.91 10.86 18.65
N THR A 147 -8.95 12.16 18.92
CA THR A 147 -9.62 12.71 20.11
C THR A 147 -10.04 14.16 19.89
N LEU A 148 -11.18 14.54 20.46
CA LEU A 148 -11.66 15.92 20.54
C LEU A 148 -12.25 16.18 21.92
N SER A 149 -12.07 17.41 22.41
CA SER A 149 -12.62 17.89 23.68
C SER A 149 -13.32 19.22 23.50
N GLY A 150 -14.32 19.48 24.35
CA GLY A 150 -15.04 20.76 24.36
C GLY A 150 -16.11 20.87 23.27
N ASP A 151 -16.80 22.01 23.26
CA ASP A 151 -17.90 22.30 22.33
C ASP A 151 -17.41 22.33 20.87
N GLN A 152 -18.04 21.53 20.02
CA GLN A 152 -17.80 21.49 18.57
C GLN A 152 -18.93 22.17 17.79
N GLY A 153 -19.98 22.65 18.48
CA GLY A 153 -21.14 23.31 17.87
C GLY A 153 -22.31 22.37 17.61
N ASN A 154 -23.49 22.97 17.37
CA ASN A 154 -24.76 22.24 17.23
C ASN A 154 -25.01 21.72 15.81
N SER A 155 -24.10 20.88 15.31
CA SER A 155 -24.24 20.15 14.05
C SER A 155 -23.47 18.84 14.12
N TRP A 156 -23.98 17.82 13.44
CA TRP A 156 -23.20 16.62 13.16
C TRP A 156 -21.95 16.97 12.34
N GLN A 157 -20.81 16.38 12.72
CA GLN A 157 -19.52 16.55 12.06
C GLN A 157 -18.90 15.19 11.76
N GLN A 158 -18.12 15.09 10.69
CA GLN A 158 -17.49 13.84 10.29
C GLN A 158 -16.02 13.81 10.68
N ALA A 159 -15.60 12.71 11.30
CA ALA A 159 -14.20 12.37 11.51
C ALA A 159 -13.76 11.33 10.46
N VAL A 160 -12.51 11.47 9.98
CA VAL A 160 -11.83 10.46 9.14
C VAL A 160 -10.49 10.13 9.77
N VAL A 161 -10.27 8.86 10.06
CA VAL A 161 -9.08 8.37 10.77
C VAL A 161 -8.39 7.30 9.93
N SER A 162 -7.09 7.48 9.68
CA SER A 162 -6.29 6.47 8.96
C SER A 162 -6.08 5.24 9.83
N LEU A 163 -6.45 4.07 9.30
CA LEU A 163 -6.17 2.77 9.91
C LEU A 163 -5.01 2.04 9.23
N THR A 164 -4.43 2.61 8.17
CA THR A 164 -3.26 2.07 7.46
C THR A 164 -2.08 1.69 8.37
N PRO A 165 -1.76 2.41 9.46
CA PRO A 165 -0.71 1.98 10.40
C PRO A 165 -0.97 0.62 11.08
N TYR A 166 -2.21 0.13 11.04
CA TYR A 166 -2.66 -1.13 11.64
C TYR A 166 -3.04 -2.19 10.59
N ALA A 167 -2.67 -1.97 9.32
CA ALA A 167 -2.85 -2.91 8.22
C ALA A 167 -2.12 -4.24 8.43
N GLY A 168 -2.55 -5.28 7.69
CA GLY A 168 -1.86 -6.59 7.66
C GLY A 168 -2.27 -7.56 8.78
N GLY A 169 -3.30 -7.24 9.57
CA GLY A 169 -3.81 -8.14 10.60
C GLY A 169 -5.13 -7.68 11.21
N PRO A 170 -5.61 -8.39 12.24
CA PRO A 170 -6.86 -8.05 12.91
C PRO A 170 -6.69 -6.78 13.76
N LEU A 171 -7.73 -5.94 13.76
CA LEU A 171 -7.84 -4.80 14.65
C LEU A 171 -9.23 -4.70 15.27
N ARG A 172 -9.32 -3.94 16.36
CA ARG A 172 -10.59 -3.53 16.96
C ARG A 172 -10.57 -2.06 17.30
N LEU A 173 -11.73 -1.42 17.16
CA LEU A 173 -11.95 -0.03 17.52
C LEU A 173 -12.58 0.06 18.91
N ARG A 174 -12.24 1.11 19.67
CA ARG A 174 -12.97 1.48 20.89
C ARG A 174 -13.24 2.97 20.91
N PHE A 175 -14.51 3.35 21.02
CA PHE A 175 -14.89 4.72 21.37
C PHE A 175 -14.89 4.87 22.89
N ARG A 176 -14.31 5.97 23.37
CA ARG A 176 -14.34 6.40 24.77
C ARG A 176 -14.97 7.77 24.87
N GLY A 177 -16.13 7.86 25.53
CA GLY A 177 -16.75 9.13 25.88
C GLY A 177 -16.47 9.45 27.35
N THR A 178 -15.87 10.60 27.65
CA THR A 178 -15.67 11.07 29.04
C THR A 178 -16.48 12.32 29.27
N THR A 179 -17.48 12.29 30.15
CA THR A 179 -18.33 13.47 30.42
C THR A 179 -17.57 14.61 31.09
N GLY A 180 -17.97 15.84 30.81
CA GLY A 180 -17.40 17.05 31.38
C GLY A 180 -17.95 17.38 32.77
N ALA A 181 -17.99 18.67 33.12
CA ALA A 181 -18.25 19.09 34.50
C ALA A 181 -19.74 19.13 34.90
N ASN A 182 -20.67 19.18 33.94
CA ASN A 182 -22.11 19.19 34.19
C ASN A 182 -22.92 18.47 33.10
N PHE A 183 -24.24 18.59 33.16
CA PHE A 183 -25.19 17.93 32.25
C PHE A 183 -25.10 18.38 30.79
N THR A 184 -24.45 19.50 30.48
CA THR A 184 -24.30 19.99 29.10
C THR A 184 -23.17 19.27 28.34
N SER A 185 -23.10 17.94 28.49
CA SER A 185 -21.98 17.12 28.04
C SER A 185 -22.43 15.86 27.28
N ASP A 186 -23.64 15.89 26.73
CA ASP A 186 -24.11 14.78 25.89
C ASP A 186 -23.28 14.73 24.61
N MET A 187 -22.77 13.56 24.28
CA MET A 187 -22.02 13.34 23.04
C MET A 187 -22.61 12.16 22.29
N ALA A 188 -22.66 12.25 20.97
CA ALA A 188 -23.23 11.22 20.12
C ALA A 188 -22.27 10.80 19.01
N ILE A 189 -22.44 9.56 18.56
CA ILE A 189 -21.78 8.99 17.38
C ILE A 189 -22.81 8.30 16.48
N ASP A 190 -22.54 8.31 15.18
CA ASP A 190 -23.41 7.73 14.17
C ASP A 190 -22.64 7.37 12.89
N ASP A 191 -23.25 6.59 12.00
CA ASP A 191 -22.79 6.33 10.63
C ASP A 191 -21.31 5.90 10.53
N ILE A 192 -20.97 4.84 11.25
CA ILE A 192 -19.61 4.33 11.36
C ILE A 192 -19.28 3.45 10.15
N ASN A 193 -18.22 3.81 9.43
CA ASN A 193 -17.79 3.12 8.22
C ASN A 193 -16.31 2.81 8.27
N VAL A 194 -15.94 1.56 7.95
CA VAL A 194 -14.56 1.17 7.71
C VAL A 194 -14.41 0.70 6.27
N THR A 195 -13.47 1.28 5.56
CA THR A 195 -13.16 0.92 4.18
C THR A 195 -11.68 0.64 4.05
N GLY A 196 -11.32 -0.14 3.03
CA GLY A 196 -9.94 -0.44 2.74
C GLY A 196 -9.74 -0.92 1.33
N THR A 197 -8.51 -0.74 0.83
CA THR A 197 -8.08 -1.25 -0.46
C THR A 197 -7.22 -2.47 -0.23
N SER A 198 -7.60 -3.58 -0.85
CA SER A 198 -6.74 -4.77 -0.88
C SER A 198 -5.38 -4.48 -1.49
N GLU A 199 -4.40 -5.31 -1.14
CA GLU A 199 -3.09 -5.31 -1.75
C GLU A 199 -2.67 -6.70 -2.25
N VAL A 200 -1.79 -6.69 -3.25
CA VAL A 200 -1.08 -7.88 -3.72
C VAL A 200 0.42 -7.64 -3.77
N GLN A 201 1.22 -8.70 -3.61
CA GLN A 201 2.67 -8.62 -3.61
C GLN A 201 3.30 -9.47 -4.72
N VAL A 202 4.28 -8.91 -5.43
CA VAL A 202 5.06 -9.61 -6.45
C VAL A 202 6.55 -9.39 -6.24
N GLN A 203 7.31 -10.47 -6.32
CA GLN A 203 8.77 -10.46 -6.35
C GLN A 203 9.22 -10.66 -7.79
N VAL A 204 9.48 -9.56 -8.49
CA VAL A 204 10.00 -9.59 -9.86
C VAL A 204 11.50 -9.79 -9.81
N LYS A 205 12.03 -10.63 -10.72
CA LYS A 205 13.48 -10.77 -10.92
C LYS A 205 13.82 -10.60 -12.39
N ALA A 206 14.86 -9.84 -12.72
CA ALA A 206 15.26 -9.56 -14.08
C ALA A 206 16.74 -9.19 -14.20
N TRP A 207 17.25 -9.30 -15.42
CA TRP A 207 18.56 -8.78 -15.79
C TRP A 207 18.42 -7.73 -16.88
N LEU A 208 19.24 -6.70 -16.81
CA LEU A 208 19.41 -5.70 -17.85
C LEU A 208 20.65 -6.04 -18.66
N GLU A 209 20.53 -6.05 -19.98
CA GLU A 209 21.70 -6.11 -20.84
C GLU A 209 22.50 -4.81 -20.70
N GLY A 210 23.84 -4.89 -20.79
CA GLY A 210 24.67 -3.73 -20.50
C GLY A 210 25.37 -3.96 -19.17
N PRO A 211 24.70 -3.75 -18.02
CA PRO A 211 25.33 -3.99 -16.74
C PRO A 211 25.43 -5.48 -16.38
N TYR A 212 24.64 -6.39 -16.98
CA TYR A 212 24.77 -7.82 -16.69
C TYR A 212 26.06 -8.42 -17.26
N ASP A 213 26.86 -9.03 -16.38
CA ASP A 213 28.07 -9.78 -16.72
C ASP A 213 27.87 -11.28 -16.47
N ASP A 214 27.93 -12.07 -17.55
CA ASP A 214 27.77 -13.54 -17.48
C ASP A 214 28.93 -14.22 -16.73
N GLY A 215 30.10 -13.58 -16.67
CA GLY A 215 31.26 -14.10 -15.93
C GLY A 215 31.05 -14.09 -14.41
N SER A 216 30.47 -13.02 -13.88
CA SER A 216 30.14 -12.88 -12.46
C SER A 216 28.72 -13.34 -12.10
N GLY A 217 27.82 -13.47 -13.08
CA GLY A 217 26.42 -13.83 -12.86
C GLY A 217 25.62 -12.75 -12.14
N SER A 218 26.02 -11.48 -12.30
CA SER A 218 25.47 -10.32 -11.60
C SER A 218 25.53 -9.08 -12.49
N MET A 219 24.69 -8.09 -12.20
CA MET A 219 24.80 -6.78 -12.82
C MET A 219 25.86 -5.94 -12.14
N THR A 220 26.41 -4.98 -12.86
CA THR A 220 27.25 -3.92 -12.31
C THR A 220 26.39 -2.77 -11.75
N ASP A 221 26.97 -1.93 -10.88
CA ASP A 221 26.26 -0.85 -10.15
C ASP A 221 26.96 0.52 -10.27
N GLU A 222 27.56 0.81 -11.41
CA GLU A 222 28.36 2.02 -11.65
C GLU A 222 27.54 3.31 -11.45
N LEU A 223 26.26 3.33 -11.87
CA LEU A 223 25.38 4.48 -11.62
C LEU A 223 25.27 4.79 -10.12
N ARG A 224 25.09 3.76 -9.30
CA ARG A 224 25.03 3.90 -7.84
C ARG A 224 26.38 4.28 -7.27
N ALA A 225 27.45 3.61 -7.69
CA ALA A 225 28.82 3.91 -7.26
C ALA A 225 29.26 5.33 -7.62
N GLY A 226 28.77 5.87 -8.74
CA GLY A 226 28.97 7.25 -9.19
C GLY A 226 28.04 8.27 -8.53
N GLY A 227 27.08 7.84 -7.70
CA GLY A 227 26.10 8.73 -7.07
C GLY A 227 25.13 9.38 -8.06
N LEU A 228 24.87 8.71 -9.19
CA LEU A 228 24.07 9.21 -10.31
C LEU A 228 22.58 8.84 -10.21
N LEU A 229 22.24 7.80 -9.44
CA LEU A 229 20.85 7.37 -9.27
C LEU A 229 20.01 8.46 -8.58
N PRO A 230 18.84 8.84 -9.13
CA PRO A 230 17.94 9.80 -8.49
C PRO A 230 17.25 9.17 -7.27
N LEU A 231 16.87 10.01 -6.30
CA LEU A 231 16.09 9.58 -5.13
C LEU A 231 14.60 9.41 -5.45
N SER A 232 14.08 10.11 -6.46
CA SER A 232 12.72 9.93 -6.97
C SER A 232 12.77 9.10 -8.24
N GLU A 233 11.74 8.29 -8.45
CA GLU A 233 11.58 7.57 -9.72
C GLU A 233 11.58 8.55 -10.92
N PRO A 234 12.26 8.20 -12.04
CA PRO A 234 12.42 9.12 -13.17
C PRO A 234 11.24 9.09 -14.16
N TYR A 235 10.37 8.09 -14.09
CA TYR A 235 9.35 7.78 -15.10
C TYR A 235 8.26 8.83 -15.18
N SER A 236 7.82 9.40 -14.05
CA SER A 236 6.92 10.57 -14.07
C SER A 236 7.55 11.76 -14.83
N GLY A 237 8.85 12.00 -14.64
CA GLY A 237 9.59 13.05 -15.33
C GLY A 237 9.79 12.77 -16.83
N LEU A 238 9.84 11.49 -17.21
CA LEU A 238 9.89 11.03 -18.60
C LEU A 238 8.51 11.04 -19.30
N GLY A 239 7.44 11.37 -18.58
CA GLY A 239 6.07 11.42 -19.10
C GLY A 239 5.38 10.05 -19.18
N TYR A 240 5.88 9.04 -18.46
CA TYR A 240 5.20 7.76 -18.34
C TYR A 240 3.92 7.91 -17.51
N ALA A 241 2.81 7.35 -18.01
CA ALA A 241 1.50 7.46 -17.37
C ALA A 241 1.28 6.30 -16.39
N HIS A 242 1.48 6.56 -15.10
CA HIS A 242 1.22 5.60 -14.03
C HIS A 242 -0.28 5.34 -13.82
N VAL A 243 -0.61 4.15 -13.32
CA VAL A 243 -1.96 3.75 -12.89
C VAL A 243 -1.88 3.30 -11.44
N GLY A 244 -2.51 4.00 -10.50
CA GLY A 244 -2.56 3.61 -9.08
C GLY A 244 -1.23 3.64 -8.31
N GLY A 245 -0.12 4.07 -8.94
CA GLY A 245 1.19 4.29 -8.32
C GLY A 245 1.89 5.49 -8.93
N GLY A 246 3.23 5.49 -8.94
CA GLY A 246 4.04 6.62 -9.42
C GLY A 246 4.41 7.60 -8.31
N GLY A 247 5.49 8.37 -8.53
CA GLY A 247 6.01 9.32 -7.54
C GLY A 247 6.76 8.67 -6.38
N GLU A 248 7.15 7.41 -6.50
CA GLU A 248 7.92 6.71 -5.48
C GLU A 248 9.29 7.39 -5.26
N SER A 249 9.74 7.38 -4.01
CA SER A 249 11.07 7.87 -3.63
C SER A 249 11.77 6.90 -2.69
N THR A 250 13.09 6.81 -2.82
CA THR A 250 13.97 6.07 -1.93
C THR A 250 14.87 7.05 -1.15
N THR A 251 15.82 6.51 -0.39
CA THR A 251 16.70 7.28 0.47
C THR A 251 18.17 7.07 0.10
N ALA A 252 19.02 8.04 0.48
CA ALA A 252 20.46 7.91 0.29
C ALA A 252 21.04 6.68 1.02
N GLN A 253 20.41 6.25 2.12
CA GLN A 253 20.80 5.06 2.88
C GLN A 253 20.58 3.79 2.08
N VAL A 254 19.48 3.68 1.34
CA VAL A 254 19.21 2.55 0.45
C VAL A 254 20.22 2.51 -0.69
N LEU A 255 20.53 3.66 -1.31
CA LEU A 255 21.54 3.75 -2.37
C LEU A 255 22.99 3.56 -1.88
N ALA A 256 23.23 3.63 -0.57
CA ALA A 256 24.54 3.36 0.01
C ALA A 256 24.85 1.85 0.16
N VAL A 257 23.84 0.97 0.00
CA VAL A 257 24.03 -0.48 0.05
C VAL A 257 24.92 -0.96 -1.09
N THR A 258 25.84 -1.88 -0.79
CA THR A 258 26.78 -2.49 -1.76
C THR A 258 26.65 -4.01 -1.78
N GLY A 259 27.38 -4.68 -2.68
CA GLY A 259 27.32 -6.14 -2.84
C GLY A 259 26.11 -6.58 -3.68
N ALA A 260 25.61 -7.81 -3.46
CA ALA A 260 24.50 -8.38 -4.25
C ALA A 260 23.23 -7.50 -4.25
N ASN A 261 22.99 -6.77 -3.15
CA ASN A 261 21.80 -5.93 -2.98
C ASN A 261 22.05 -4.47 -3.39
N ALA A 262 23.19 -4.15 -3.99
CA ALA A 262 23.43 -2.80 -4.49
C ALA A 262 22.42 -2.46 -5.58
N ILE A 263 21.87 -1.26 -5.54
CA ILE A 263 20.90 -0.81 -6.54
C ILE A 263 21.63 -0.56 -7.86
N VAL A 264 21.11 -1.14 -8.93
CA VAL A 264 21.53 -0.92 -10.32
C VAL A 264 20.74 0.24 -10.91
N ASP A 265 19.41 0.21 -10.77
CA ASP A 265 18.55 1.25 -11.34
C ASP A 265 17.10 1.25 -10.85
N TRP A 266 16.31 2.21 -11.33
CA TRP A 266 14.85 2.24 -11.23
C TRP A 266 14.18 1.46 -12.35
N VAL A 267 13.13 0.71 -12.03
CA VAL A 267 12.26 0.01 -13.00
C VAL A 267 10.79 0.32 -12.74
N VAL A 268 9.92 0.13 -13.73
CA VAL A 268 8.46 0.12 -13.52
C VAL A 268 7.93 -1.30 -13.69
N VAL A 269 7.15 -1.75 -12.72
CA VAL A 269 6.39 -3.00 -12.81
C VAL A 269 4.92 -2.66 -13.02
N GLU A 270 4.30 -3.34 -13.98
CA GLU A 270 2.88 -3.19 -14.31
C GLU A 270 2.13 -4.49 -13.98
N LEU A 271 0.97 -4.35 -13.36
CA LEU A 271 -0.04 -5.40 -13.29
C LEU A 271 -1.09 -5.14 -14.37
N ARG A 272 -1.22 -6.08 -15.30
CA ARG A 272 -2.13 -6.04 -16.44
C ARG A 272 -3.25 -7.05 -16.28
N ASP A 273 -4.41 -6.74 -16.84
CA ASP A 273 -5.60 -7.59 -16.78
C ASP A 273 -5.31 -8.97 -17.42
N ALA A 274 -5.70 -10.06 -16.73
CA ALA A 274 -5.43 -11.43 -17.18
C ALA A 274 -6.15 -11.82 -18.49
N ASN A 275 -7.27 -11.16 -18.82
CA ASN A 275 -8.06 -11.47 -20.01
C ASN A 275 -7.84 -10.45 -21.13
N THR A 276 -7.46 -9.22 -20.77
CA THR A 276 -7.26 -8.08 -21.66
C THR A 276 -5.92 -7.41 -21.37
N PRO A 277 -4.78 -8.06 -21.67
CA PRO A 277 -3.47 -7.65 -21.16
C PRO A 277 -2.94 -6.32 -21.70
N ALA A 278 -3.63 -5.68 -22.66
CA ALA A 278 -3.39 -4.29 -23.05
C ALA A 278 -3.83 -3.29 -21.96
N ASN A 279 -4.72 -3.69 -21.06
CA ASN A 279 -5.20 -2.86 -19.96
C ASN A 279 -4.26 -2.97 -18.75
N VAL A 280 -3.63 -1.86 -18.39
CA VAL A 280 -2.81 -1.74 -17.18
C VAL A 280 -3.71 -1.39 -15.99
N LEU A 281 -3.75 -2.25 -14.99
CA LEU A 281 -4.60 -2.11 -13.80
C LEU A 281 -3.88 -1.40 -12.66
N ALA A 282 -2.57 -1.60 -12.56
CA ALA A 282 -1.73 -0.87 -11.61
C ALA A 282 -0.27 -0.82 -12.07
N THR A 283 0.47 0.19 -11.64
CA THR A 283 1.90 0.37 -11.88
C THR A 283 2.58 0.70 -10.56
N ARG A 284 3.82 0.27 -10.40
CA ARG A 284 4.66 0.67 -9.27
C ARG A 284 6.11 0.73 -9.69
N SER A 285 6.81 1.79 -9.31
CA SER A 285 8.25 1.87 -9.49
C SER A 285 8.97 1.03 -8.43
N GLY A 286 10.08 0.40 -8.81
CA GLY A 286 10.91 -0.40 -7.94
C GLY A 286 12.39 -0.17 -8.20
N LEU A 287 13.22 -0.70 -7.31
CA LEU A 287 14.68 -0.63 -7.40
C LEU A 287 15.20 -2.01 -7.83
N LEU A 288 15.93 -2.07 -8.94
CA LEU A 288 16.58 -3.29 -9.41
C LEU A 288 17.95 -3.45 -8.73
N GLN A 289 18.22 -4.63 -8.17
CA GLN A 289 19.46 -4.96 -7.47
C GLN A 289 20.44 -5.74 -8.36
N ARG A 290 21.72 -5.76 -7.98
CA ARG A 290 22.79 -6.45 -8.72
C ARG A 290 22.59 -7.95 -8.86
N ASP A 291 21.84 -8.59 -7.98
CA ASP A 291 21.46 -10.01 -8.07
C ASP A 291 20.16 -10.25 -8.86
N GLY A 292 19.59 -9.18 -9.40
CA GLY A 292 18.45 -9.18 -10.30
C GLY A 292 17.10 -9.10 -9.60
N ASP A 293 17.07 -8.94 -8.28
CA ASP A 293 15.83 -8.75 -7.55
C ASP A 293 15.30 -7.32 -7.74
N VAL A 294 13.99 -7.19 -7.96
CA VAL A 294 13.29 -5.90 -7.94
C VAL A 294 12.62 -5.75 -6.59
N VAL A 295 13.01 -4.71 -5.86
CA VAL A 295 12.57 -4.44 -4.50
C VAL A 295 11.86 -3.10 -4.38
N GLY A 296 11.12 -2.92 -3.30
CA GLY A 296 10.50 -1.67 -2.92
C GLY A 296 11.52 -0.61 -2.47
N MET A 297 10.99 0.54 -2.07
CA MET A 297 11.75 1.76 -1.80
C MET A 297 12.62 1.67 -0.54
N ASP A 298 12.40 0.64 0.29
CA ASP A 298 13.21 0.26 1.44
C ASP A 298 14.47 -0.54 1.05
N GLY A 299 14.61 -0.95 -0.22
CA GLY A 299 15.71 -1.75 -0.72
C GLY A 299 15.65 -3.23 -0.37
N SER A 300 14.51 -3.74 0.13
CA SER A 300 14.42 -5.17 0.52
C SER A 300 13.05 -5.82 0.36
N SER A 301 11.96 -5.07 0.54
CA SER A 301 10.61 -5.63 0.47
C SER A 301 10.22 -5.94 -0.99
N PRO A 302 9.36 -6.94 -1.25
CA PRO A 302 8.70 -7.11 -2.55
C PRO A 302 7.89 -5.87 -2.95
N LEU A 303 7.47 -5.81 -4.22
CA LEU A 303 6.58 -4.74 -4.67
C LEU A 303 5.13 -5.04 -4.29
N THR A 304 4.49 -4.06 -3.68
CA THR A 304 3.09 -4.13 -3.21
C THR A 304 2.18 -3.24 -4.05
N PHE A 305 1.06 -3.77 -4.53
CA PHE A 305 0.11 -3.04 -5.38
C PHE A 305 -1.25 -2.96 -4.70
N GLY A 306 -1.87 -1.78 -4.67
CA GLY A 306 -3.21 -1.58 -4.10
C GLY A 306 -4.34 -2.08 -5.01
N VAL A 307 -4.34 -3.38 -5.30
CA VAL A 307 -5.38 -4.06 -6.09
C VAL A 307 -5.89 -5.29 -5.36
N ALA A 308 -7.07 -5.78 -5.75
CA ALA A 308 -7.64 -7.01 -5.20
C ALA A 308 -6.77 -8.25 -5.53
N PRO A 309 -6.79 -9.29 -4.69
CA PRO A 309 -6.22 -10.59 -5.06
C PRO A 309 -6.84 -11.12 -6.35
N GLY A 310 -6.02 -11.68 -7.23
CA GLY A 310 -6.45 -12.05 -8.56
C GLY A 310 -5.32 -12.56 -9.44
N SER A 311 -5.65 -12.91 -10.67
CA SER A 311 -4.64 -13.26 -11.68
C SER A 311 -4.26 -12.04 -12.50
N TYR A 312 -2.96 -11.80 -12.65
CA TYR A 312 -2.42 -10.63 -13.36
C TYR A 312 -1.28 -11.03 -14.28
N HIS A 313 -1.23 -10.45 -15.47
CA HIS A 313 0.02 -10.42 -16.21
C HIS A 313 0.95 -9.39 -15.57
N VAL A 314 2.15 -9.82 -15.20
CA VAL A 314 3.20 -8.94 -14.69
C VAL A 314 4.09 -8.51 -15.85
N ALA A 315 4.30 -7.21 -16.01
CA ALA A 315 5.25 -6.64 -16.96
C ALA A 315 6.33 -5.82 -16.25
N LEU A 316 7.53 -5.80 -16.83
CA LEU A 316 8.67 -5.02 -16.38
C LEU A 316 9.09 -4.06 -17.50
N ARG A 317 9.21 -2.78 -17.17
CA ARG A 317 9.70 -1.71 -18.05
C ARG A 317 10.91 -1.03 -17.44
N HIS A 318 11.78 -0.53 -18.30
CA HIS A 318 13.00 0.17 -17.89
C HIS A 318 13.32 1.29 -18.89
N ARG A 319 13.93 2.40 -18.42
CA ARG A 319 14.04 3.67 -19.17
C ARG A 319 14.69 3.58 -20.55
N ASN A 320 15.58 2.62 -20.78
CA ASN A 320 16.34 2.48 -22.02
C ASN A 320 16.44 1.02 -22.52
N HIS A 321 15.55 0.16 -22.05
CA HIS A 321 15.46 -1.23 -22.48
C HIS A 321 14.06 -1.52 -23.04
N LEU A 322 13.94 -2.54 -23.88
CA LEU A 322 12.64 -3.08 -24.24
C LEU A 322 12.08 -3.88 -23.06
N GLY A 323 10.89 -3.51 -22.60
CA GLY A 323 10.17 -4.21 -21.56
C GLY A 323 9.72 -5.61 -21.98
N CYS A 324 9.33 -6.40 -20.97
CA CYS A 324 8.79 -7.73 -21.18
C CYS A 324 7.62 -8.00 -20.23
N MET A 325 6.71 -8.89 -20.64
CA MET A 325 5.59 -9.34 -19.81
C MET A 325 5.55 -10.85 -19.74
N SER A 326 5.10 -11.35 -18.60
CA SER A 326 4.76 -12.75 -18.40
C SER A 326 3.72 -13.22 -19.42
N GLY A 327 3.96 -14.40 -20.01
CA GLY A 327 3.05 -15.00 -20.99
C GLY A 327 1.83 -15.64 -20.34
N ASN A 328 1.95 -16.06 -19.08
CA ASN A 328 0.85 -16.55 -18.26
C ASN A 328 0.58 -15.54 -17.13
N ALA A 329 -0.69 -15.35 -16.78
CA ALA A 329 -1.04 -14.56 -15.61
C ALA A 329 -0.62 -15.29 -14.31
N ALA A 330 -0.06 -14.55 -13.36
CA ALA A 330 0.29 -15.02 -12.03
C ALA A 330 -0.86 -14.73 -11.07
N ALA A 331 -1.22 -15.70 -10.23
CA ALA A 331 -2.14 -15.46 -9.11
C ALA A 331 -1.38 -14.69 -8.02
N LEU A 332 -1.84 -13.48 -7.70
CA LEU A 332 -1.24 -12.62 -6.70
C LEU A 332 -2.24 -12.40 -5.56
N ASP A 333 -1.72 -12.42 -4.34
CA ASP A 333 -2.40 -12.03 -3.11
C ASP A 333 -1.41 -11.29 -2.21
N ALA A 334 -1.73 -11.11 -0.93
CA ALA A 334 -0.86 -10.41 0.02
C ALA A 334 0.50 -11.12 0.26
N SER A 335 0.62 -12.41 -0.11
CA SER A 335 1.85 -13.17 -0.07
C SER A 335 2.68 -12.95 -1.34
N PRO A 336 4.00 -12.68 -1.22
CA PRO A 336 4.85 -12.45 -2.38
C PRO A 336 4.86 -13.64 -3.34
N THR A 337 4.47 -13.39 -4.59
CA THR A 337 4.59 -14.37 -5.68
C THR A 337 5.76 -14.01 -6.59
N VAL A 338 6.61 -14.99 -6.92
CA VAL A 338 7.81 -14.77 -7.74
C VAL A 338 7.46 -14.78 -9.23
N VAL A 339 7.90 -13.75 -9.95
CA VAL A 339 7.94 -13.72 -11.42
C VAL A 339 9.37 -13.47 -11.88
N ASP A 340 10.05 -14.53 -12.30
CA ASP A 340 11.48 -14.48 -12.63
C ASP A 340 11.72 -14.41 -14.16
N PHE A 341 11.98 -13.21 -14.67
CA PHE A 341 12.33 -12.95 -16.06
C PHE A 341 13.77 -13.31 -16.43
N ARG A 342 14.58 -13.86 -15.52
CA ARG A 342 15.94 -14.32 -15.83
C ARG A 342 15.95 -15.74 -16.38
N LEU A 343 14.87 -16.49 -16.17
CA LEU A 343 14.78 -17.90 -16.56
C LEU A 343 14.27 -18.07 -17.98
N ALA A 344 14.94 -18.94 -18.75
CA ALA A 344 14.49 -19.35 -20.08
C ALA A 344 13.09 -19.99 -20.08
N ALA A 345 12.72 -20.64 -18.97
CA ALA A 345 11.46 -21.36 -18.81
C ALA A 345 10.26 -20.45 -18.55
N THR A 346 10.49 -19.22 -18.07
CA THR A 346 9.41 -18.25 -17.84
C THR A 346 8.79 -17.89 -19.18
N ALA A 347 7.54 -18.26 -19.40
CA ALA A 347 6.80 -17.85 -20.59
C ALA A 347 6.67 -16.32 -20.62
N THR A 348 6.84 -15.73 -21.81
CA THR A 348 6.64 -14.30 -22.03
C THR A 348 5.56 -14.06 -23.07
N PHE A 349 5.01 -12.85 -23.07
CA PHE A 349 4.25 -12.37 -24.22
C PHE A 349 5.19 -12.25 -25.42
N GLY A 350 4.85 -12.92 -26.51
CA GLY A 350 5.75 -13.12 -27.64
C GLY A 350 6.94 -14.05 -27.34
N THR A 351 7.74 -14.33 -28.37
CA THR A 351 8.81 -15.33 -28.34
C THR A 351 10.23 -14.76 -28.25
N ASP A 352 10.38 -13.44 -28.29
CA ASP A 352 11.68 -12.76 -28.39
C ASP A 352 11.76 -11.53 -27.45
N ALA A 353 10.99 -11.57 -26.36
CA ALA A 353 10.85 -10.49 -25.38
C ALA A 353 12.16 -10.22 -24.60
N ARG A 354 13.10 -11.19 -24.61
CA ARG A 354 14.35 -11.16 -23.84
C ARG A 354 15.48 -11.76 -24.65
N LYS A 355 16.69 -11.22 -24.49
CA LYS A 355 17.91 -11.71 -25.13
C LYS A 355 18.50 -12.90 -24.37
N PRO A 356 18.88 -13.99 -25.06
CA PRO A 356 19.66 -15.05 -24.43
C PRO A 356 21.12 -14.61 -24.24
N VAL A 357 21.61 -14.72 -23.00
CA VAL A 357 23.03 -14.55 -22.63
C VAL A 357 23.39 -15.72 -21.73
N GLY A 358 24.35 -16.55 -22.14
CA GLY A 358 24.65 -17.79 -21.42
C GLY A 358 23.40 -18.67 -21.21
N SER A 359 23.14 -19.07 -19.96
CA SER A 359 21.93 -19.79 -19.57
C SER A 359 20.75 -18.89 -19.16
N THR A 360 20.95 -17.58 -19.08
CA THR A 360 19.96 -16.64 -18.57
C THR A 360 19.22 -15.88 -19.68
N ARG A 361 18.35 -14.97 -19.28
CA ARG A 361 17.59 -14.05 -20.12
C ARG A 361 17.75 -12.65 -19.57
N VAL A 362 18.10 -11.71 -20.44
CA VAL A 362 18.22 -10.28 -20.12
C VAL A 362 17.22 -9.48 -20.95
N LEU A 363 16.78 -8.32 -20.47
CA LEU A 363 16.01 -7.38 -21.28
C LEU A 363 16.93 -6.80 -22.37
N TRP A 364 16.38 -6.52 -23.54
CA TRP A 364 17.15 -5.94 -24.66
C TRP A 364 17.49 -4.48 -24.36
N ALA A 365 18.78 -4.15 -24.31
CA ALA A 365 19.23 -2.76 -24.15
C ALA A 365 19.07 -1.96 -25.45
N GLY A 366 18.91 -0.65 -25.30
CA GLY A 366 19.13 0.31 -26.38
C GLY A 366 17.93 1.16 -26.81
N ASN A 367 16.77 1.00 -26.19
CA ASN A 367 15.56 1.80 -26.51
C ASN A 367 15.65 3.16 -25.83
N VAL A 368 16.61 3.99 -26.24
CA VAL A 368 16.95 5.26 -25.55
C VAL A 368 15.85 6.31 -25.68
N VAL A 369 15.00 6.17 -26.70
CA VAL A 369 13.86 7.09 -26.96
C VAL A 369 12.59 6.66 -26.19
N PHE A 370 12.59 5.45 -25.62
CA PHE A 370 11.46 4.89 -24.88
C PHE A 370 10.15 4.83 -25.70
N ASP A 371 10.25 4.50 -26.99
CA ASP A 371 9.12 4.48 -27.95
C ASP A 371 8.65 3.06 -28.33
N ALA A 372 9.06 2.07 -27.54
CA ALA A 372 8.83 0.63 -27.73
C ALA A 372 9.47 0.03 -29.00
N GLN A 373 10.41 0.75 -29.63
CA GLN A 373 11.11 0.31 -30.82
C GLN A 373 12.62 0.49 -30.65
N LEU A 374 13.37 -0.55 -31.00
CA LEU A 374 14.82 -0.48 -31.06
C LEU A 374 15.27 -0.43 -32.52
N LYS A 375 15.93 0.67 -32.90
CA LYS A 375 16.36 0.98 -34.26
C LYS A 375 17.76 1.60 -34.28
N TYR A 376 18.53 1.25 -35.30
CA TYR A 376 19.84 1.86 -35.54
C TYR A 376 19.87 2.89 -36.67
N THR A 377 18.94 2.78 -37.62
CA THR A 377 18.82 3.71 -38.76
C THR A 377 17.37 4.12 -38.98
N GLY A 378 17.16 5.16 -39.80
CA GLY A 378 15.85 5.71 -40.08
C GLY A 378 15.47 6.85 -39.13
N SER A 379 14.25 7.36 -39.28
CA SER A 379 13.70 8.37 -38.38
C SER A 379 13.45 7.77 -36.99
N LEU A 380 13.72 8.55 -35.95
CA LEU A 380 13.60 8.12 -34.55
C LEU A 380 14.40 6.83 -34.29
N ASN A 381 15.67 6.82 -34.70
CA ASN A 381 16.59 5.76 -34.32
C ASN A 381 17.23 6.07 -32.96
N ASP A 382 17.63 5.02 -32.25
CA ASP A 382 18.20 5.11 -30.91
C ASP A 382 19.69 5.49 -30.89
N ARG A 383 20.36 5.42 -32.05
CA ARG A 383 21.77 5.79 -32.18
C ARG A 383 21.98 7.30 -32.11
N ASP A 384 21.15 8.07 -32.80
CA ASP A 384 21.36 9.51 -32.96
C ASP A 384 21.30 10.30 -31.64
N PRO A 385 20.39 9.98 -30.68
CA PRO A 385 20.42 10.57 -29.35
C PRO A 385 21.78 10.45 -28.65
N ILE A 386 22.47 9.31 -28.77
CA ILE A 386 23.82 9.13 -28.21
C ILE A 386 24.80 10.14 -28.81
N LEU A 387 24.74 10.37 -30.14
CA LEU A 387 25.61 11.37 -30.76
C LEU A 387 25.26 12.78 -30.27
N THR A 388 23.97 13.08 -30.12
CA THR A 388 23.48 14.37 -29.65
C THR A 388 23.96 14.66 -28.23
N VAL A 389 23.83 13.71 -27.29
CA VAL A 389 24.16 13.93 -25.87
C VAL A 389 25.67 14.17 -25.65
N ILE A 390 26.54 13.59 -26.49
CA ILE A 390 28.00 13.80 -26.42
C ILE A 390 28.51 15.06 -27.14
N GLY A 391 27.61 15.91 -27.67
CA GLY A 391 27.96 17.17 -28.33
C GLY A 391 27.82 17.19 -29.87
N GLY A 392 27.17 16.18 -30.46
CA GLY A 392 26.51 16.23 -31.78
C GLY A 392 27.38 16.28 -33.04
N THR A 393 28.68 16.60 -32.94
CA THR A 393 29.54 16.83 -34.13
C THR A 393 30.84 16.04 -34.12
N VAL A 394 31.38 15.72 -32.94
CA VAL A 394 32.61 14.93 -32.80
C VAL A 394 32.29 13.65 -32.03
N PRO A 395 32.37 12.47 -32.67
CA PRO A 395 31.88 11.22 -32.09
C PRO A 395 32.81 10.62 -31.02
N THR A 396 33.87 11.34 -30.63
CA THR A 396 34.85 10.93 -29.63
C THR A 396 34.61 11.55 -28.25
N GLY A 397 33.56 12.36 -28.10
CA GLY A 397 33.12 12.88 -26.81
C GLY A 397 32.51 11.79 -25.93
N SER A 398 32.29 12.12 -24.66
CA SER A 398 31.49 11.34 -23.72
C SER A 398 30.64 12.29 -22.89
N ALA A 399 29.50 11.80 -22.40
CA ALA A 399 28.63 12.54 -21.49
C ALA A 399 28.41 11.73 -20.22
N ALA A 400 28.70 12.34 -19.07
CA ALA A 400 28.55 11.71 -17.77
C ALA A 400 27.16 12.01 -17.19
N GLY A 401 26.51 11.04 -16.57
CA GLY A 401 25.28 11.26 -15.81
C GLY A 401 24.32 10.09 -15.82
N TYR A 402 23.14 10.33 -15.26
CA TYR A 402 21.99 9.44 -15.36
C TYR A 402 21.27 9.70 -16.68
N LEU A 403 21.74 9.05 -17.74
CA LEU A 403 21.31 9.31 -19.12
C LEU A 403 20.49 8.13 -19.66
N SER A 404 19.55 8.42 -20.56
CA SER A 404 18.83 7.35 -21.29
C SER A 404 19.73 6.72 -22.34
N GLU A 405 20.68 7.48 -22.86
CA GLU A 405 21.67 7.11 -23.87
C GLU A 405 22.80 6.22 -23.35
N ASP A 406 22.97 6.14 -22.03
CA ASP A 406 23.90 5.24 -21.34
C ASP A 406 23.24 3.86 -21.19
N VAL A 407 23.41 3.02 -22.21
CA VAL A 407 22.72 1.72 -22.35
C VAL A 407 23.49 0.60 -21.67
N ASN A 408 24.80 0.77 -21.42
CA ASN A 408 25.57 -0.15 -20.59
C ASN A 408 25.52 0.19 -19.09
N MET A 409 24.99 1.38 -18.74
CA MET A 409 24.77 1.86 -17.39
C MET A 409 26.07 2.08 -16.61
N ASP A 410 27.15 2.45 -17.32
CA ASP A 410 28.47 2.74 -16.73
C ASP A 410 28.62 4.20 -16.24
N GLY A 411 27.57 5.02 -16.41
CA GLY A 411 27.54 6.44 -16.09
C GLY A 411 28.15 7.33 -17.18
N GLN A 412 28.46 6.80 -18.37
CA GLN A 412 29.10 7.49 -19.48
C GLN A 412 28.49 7.11 -20.84
N ALA A 413 27.69 7.99 -21.43
CA ALA A 413 27.27 7.82 -22.82
C ALA A 413 28.45 8.06 -23.80
N ARG A 414 28.71 7.10 -24.69
CA ARG A 414 29.79 7.11 -25.69
C ARG A 414 29.30 6.63 -27.06
N TYR A 415 29.73 7.33 -28.11
CA TYR A 415 29.39 6.95 -29.50
C TYR A 415 30.48 6.12 -30.20
N THR A 416 31.74 6.24 -29.78
CA THR A 416 32.88 5.45 -30.27
C THR A 416 33.81 5.09 -29.12
N GLY A 417 34.79 4.23 -29.40
CA GLY A 417 35.75 3.77 -28.41
C GLY A 417 35.36 2.42 -27.82
N VAL A 418 36.11 2.00 -26.81
CA VAL A 418 35.81 0.78 -26.04
C VAL A 418 34.51 1.01 -25.26
N GLU A 419 33.65 -0.01 -25.22
CA GLU A 419 32.39 0.03 -24.46
C GLU A 419 31.53 1.24 -24.83
N ASN A 420 31.29 1.44 -26.13
CA ASN A 420 30.38 2.47 -26.60
C ASN A 420 28.94 1.93 -26.69
N ASP A 421 27.97 2.78 -26.33
CA ASP A 421 26.55 2.43 -26.24
C ASP A 421 25.94 2.09 -27.59
N ARG A 422 26.40 2.78 -28.62
CA ARG A 422 25.91 2.59 -30.00
C ARG A 422 26.11 1.14 -30.46
N ASP A 423 27.24 0.53 -30.15
CA ASP A 423 27.54 -0.82 -30.62
C ASP A 423 26.60 -1.86 -29.99
N ILE A 424 26.10 -1.62 -28.77
CA ILE A 424 25.07 -2.47 -28.13
C ILE A 424 23.76 -2.40 -28.93
N ILE A 425 23.31 -1.19 -29.30
CA ILE A 425 22.14 -1.00 -30.16
C ILE A 425 22.32 -1.73 -31.50
N LEU A 426 23.50 -1.57 -32.13
CA LEU A 426 23.81 -2.22 -33.40
C LEU A 426 23.74 -3.75 -33.31
N GLN A 427 24.30 -4.33 -32.24
CA GLN A 427 24.27 -5.77 -32.03
C GLN A 427 22.83 -6.28 -31.84
N ASN A 428 22.01 -5.55 -31.09
CA ASN A 428 20.64 -5.95 -30.76
C ASN A 428 19.65 -5.90 -31.93
N ILE A 429 19.96 -5.11 -32.96
CA ILE A 429 19.23 -5.07 -34.23
C ILE A 429 19.87 -5.92 -35.35
N GLY A 430 20.83 -6.81 -35.01
CA GLY A 430 21.36 -7.81 -35.93
C GLY A 430 22.79 -7.57 -36.45
N GLY A 431 23.50 -6.57 -35.91
CA GLY A 431 24.94 -6.36 -36.03
C GLY A 431 25.42 -5.85 -37.38
N VAL A 432 25.15 -6.60 -38.45
CA VAL A 432 25.70 -6.36 -39.79
C VAL A 432 24.71 -5.71 -40.75
N VAL A 433 23.41 -5.85 -40.51
CA VAL A 433 22.35 -5.24 -41.33
C VAL A 433 21.56 -4.27 -40.45
N PRO A 434 21.90 -2.96 -40.47
CA PRO A 434 21.42 -2.01 -39.46
C PRO A 434 19.99 -1.50 -39.70
N THR A 435 19.19 -2.23 -40.48
CA THR A 435 17.86 -1.83 -40.94
C THR A 435 16.74 -2.62 -40.30
N ALA A 436 17.06 -3.58 -39.41
CA ALA A 436 16.03 -4.27 -38.65
C ALA A 436 15.52 -3.37 -37.53
N THR A 437 14.24 -3.56 -37.20
CA THR A 437 13.61 -2.98 -36.01
C THR A 437 13.25 -4.12 -35.08
N ARG A 438 13.61 -3.99 -33.82
CA ARG A 438 13.15 -4.88 -32.76
C ARG A 438 12.03 -4.18 -31.99
N MET A 439 10.90 -4.86 -31.84
CA MET A 439 9.74 -4.33 -31.13
C MET A 439 9.74 -4.83 -29.69
N GLU A 440 9.34 -3.96 -28.76
CA GLU A 440 8.95 -4.36 -27.41
C GLU A 440 7.84 -5.42 -27.49
N GLN A 441 7.92 -6.45 -26.64
CA GLN A 441 6.91 -7.52 -26.62
C GLN A 441 5.97 -7.32 -25.43
N LEU A 442 5.12 -6.31 -25.60
CA LEU A 442 3.98 -5.96 -24.75
C LEU A 442 2.74 -5.75 -25.64
N PRO A 443 1.52 -5.97 -25.11
CA PRO A 443 0.28 -5.84 -25.88
C PRO A 443 -0.11 -4.41 -26.26
#